data_AF-A0A4Y5Z611-F1
#
_entry.id   AF-A0A4Y5Z611-F1
#
_cell.length_a   1.000
_cell.length_b   1.000
_cell.length_c   1.000
_cell.angle_alpha   90.00
_cell.angle_beta   90.00
_cell.angle_gamma   90.00
#
_symmetry.space_group_name_H-M   'P 1'
#
loop_
_entity.id
_entity.type
_entity.pdbx_description
1 polymer ?
#
loop_
_entity_poly.entity_id
_entity_poly.type
_entity_poly.pdbx_seq_one_letter_code
_entity_poly.pdbx_strand_id
1 'polypeptide(L)'
;MISEQELDNLLSSTDKLFSNIYAFSLDPCDFGGKSHSGCAIAHQDLLERRVDFLRELRNTMSAWVYSKNKFAALFNEALANRNLDLQNATAQLNELVRSKFRRGYPAGQFGELLLFNLLQRFYKAPPILRKMPLTTNPKIERHGADAIHYRRSGNLNIVYLGEAKTYSSKNSFSKAVGDAIESTYGSYLGFQNELNLYVYDDLVADELLPVAKAVKENALDDFVLEAVCIISYDEQTQKVGETEADLHDCIEALVAKRLAALKTKHGDGVNGPIFRRMHFYFLPFWGLKNLLEEFDK
;
A
#
# COMPACT_ATOMS: atom_id res chain seq x y z
N MET A 1 -9.55 23.10 9.01
CA MET A 1 -8.65 22.10 8.38
C MET A 1 -8.24 21.10 9.44
N ILE A 2 -8.33 19.80 9.14
CA ILE A 2 -7.97 18.72 10.07
C ILE A 2 -6.52 18.87 10.55
N SER A 3 -6.29 18.65 11.84
CA SER A 3 -4.97 18.71 12.48
C SER A 3 -4.20 17.41 12.31
N GLU A 4 -2.87 17.46 12.51
CA GLU A 4 -2.02 16.27 12.49
C GLU A 4 -2.42 15.23 13.55
N GLN A 5 -2.82 15.67 14.73
CA GLN A 5 -3.28 14.77 15.80
C GLN A 5 -4.60 14.08 15.45
N GLU A 6 -5.53 14.79 14.79
CA GLU A 6 -6.77 14.19 14.29
C GLU A 6 -6.48 13.18 13.18
N LEU A 7 -5.52 13.46 12.29
CA LEU A 7 -5.06 12.50 11.28
C LEU A 7 -4.45 11.24 11.91
N ASP A 8 -3.65 11.39 12.97
CA ASP A 8 -3.07 10.25 13.67
C ASP A 8 -4.14 9.33 14.27
N ASN A 9 -5.26 9.91 14.74
CA ASN A 9 -6.41 9.14 15.22
C ASN A 9 -7.11 8.34 14.12
N LEU A 10 -6.92 8.68 12.85
CA LEU A 10 -7.47 7.92 11.70
C LEU A 10 -6.58 6.76 11.27
N LEU A 11 -5.31 6.72 11.71
CA LEU A 11 -4.38 5.64 11.36
C LEU A 11 -4.83 4.30 11.95
N SER A 12 -4.70 3.24 11.15
CA SER A 12 -4.75 1.88 11.68
C SER A 12 -3.40 1.51 12.32
N SER A 13 -3.42 0.68 13.37
CA SER A 13 -2.18 0.15 13.91
C SER A 13 -1.59 -0.84 12.91
N THR A 14 -0.32 -0.63 12.59
CA THR A 14 0.46 -1.50 11.71
C THR A 14 1.60 -2.18 12.46
N ASP A 15 1.72 -1.98 13.78
CA ASP A 15 2.92 -2.36 14.53
C ASP A 15 3.19 -3.87 14.52
N LYS A 16 2.13 -4.70 14.62
CA LYS A 16 2.25 -6.16 14.54
C LYS A 16 2.64 -6.64 13.14
N LEU A 17 2.18 -5.98 12.08
CA LEU A 17 2.64 -6.28 10.73
C LEU A 17 4.12 -5.90 10.58
N PHE A 18 4.50 -4.70 11.02
CA PHE A 18 5.88 -4.22 10.86
C PHE A 18 6.89 -4.86 11.81
N SER A 19 6.47 -5.55 12.87
CA SER A 19 7.37 -6.47 13.60
C SER A 19 7.77 -7.70 12.77
N ASN A 20 7.11 -7.94 11.64
CA ASN A 20 7.41 -9.03 10.70
C ASN A 20 7.97 -8.51 9.37
N ILE A 21 8.36 -7.22 9.28
CA ILE A 21 8.92 -6.61 8.09
C ILE A 21 10.27 -5.99 8.46
N TYR A 22 11.31 -6.37 7.73
CA TYR A 22 12.60 -5.70 7.73
C TYR A 22 12.60 -4.60 6.68
N ALA A 23 12.74 -3.35 7.10
CA ALA A 23 12.77 -2.19 6.19
C ALA A 23 14.15 -1.53 6.24
N PHE A 24 14.66 -1.16 5.06
CA PHE A 24 16.00 -0.61 4.90
C PHE A 24 16.03 0.49 3.83
N SER A 25 17.00 1.39 3.92
CA SER A 25 17.20 2.45 2.94
C SER A 25 18.09 1.97 1.80
N LEU A 26 17.76 2.38 0.58
CA LEU A 26 18.60 2.18 -0.61
C LEU A 26 19.23 3.51 -1.08
N ASP A 27 19.01 4.59 -0.33
CA ASP A 27 19.53 5.91 -0.67
C ASP A 27 20.93 6.13 -0.05
N PRO A 28 21.80 6.88 -0.72
CA PRO A 28 21.61 7.45 -2.06
C PRO A 28 21.76 6.40 -3.17
N CYS A 29 21.01 6.56 -4.27
CA CYS A 29 21.21 5.76 -5.48
C CYS A 29 21.01 6.57 -6.77
N ASP A 30 21.47 6.03 -7.89
CA ASP A 30 21.48 6.68 -9.21
C ASP A 30 20.18 6.43 -10.03
N PHE A 31 19.11 5.91 -9.44
CA PHE A 31 17.88 5.58 -10.18
C PHE A 31 16.99 6.79 -10.48
N GLY A 32 17.13 7.88 -9.71
CA GLY A 32 16.24 9.04 -9.74
C GLY A 32 14.90 8.77 -9.06
N GLY A 33 14.11 9.80 -8.81
CA GLY A 33 12.98 9.74 -7.87
C GLY A 33 13.27 10.52 -6.59
N LYS A 34 12.36 10.46 -5.62
CA LYS A 34 12.48 11.20 -4.35
C LYS A 34 13.20 10.39 -3.27
N SER A 35 12.88 9.10 -3.13
CA SER A 35 13.55 8.19 -2.20
C SER A 35 13.38 6.73 -2.60
N HIS A 36 14.27 5.88 -2.08
CA HIS A 36 14.33 4.46 -2.38
C HIS A 36 14.50 3.66 -1.10
N SER A 37 13.67 2.65 -0.94
CA SER A 37 13.72 1.77 0.23
C SER A 37 13.43 0.34 -0.18
N GLY A 38 13.89 -0.61 0.64
CA GLY A 38 13.52 -2.00 0.53
C GLY A 38 12.68 -2.42 1.72
N CYS A 39 11.79 -3.39 1.50
CA CYS A 39 11.08 -4.06 2.58
C CYS A 39 11.06 -5.56 2.31
N ALA A 40 11.61 -6.36 3.23
CA ALA A 40 11.59 -7.81 3.16
C ALA A 40 10.81 -8.38 4.35
N ILE A 41 10.37 -9.64 4.25
CA ILE A 41 9.86 -10.36 5.42
C ILE A 41 11.02 -10.50 6.41
N ALA A 42 10.80 -10.10 7.66
CA ALA A 42 11.81 -10.18 8.69
C ALA A 42 12.18 -11.65 9.00
N HIS A 43 13.38 -11.84 9.52
CA HIS A 43 13.82 -13.11 10.06
C HIS A 43 13.85 -13.04 11.58
N GLN A 44 13.76 -14.20 12.22
CA GLN A 44 14.13 -14.38 13.61
C GLN A 44 15.22 -15.43 13.61
N ASP A 45 16.45 -15.02 13.88
CA ASP A 45 17.64 -15.83 13.56
C ASP A 45 17.62 -16.21 12.06
N LEU A 46 17.61 -17.50 11.70
CA LEU A 46 17.56 -17.94 10.30
C LEU A 46 16.13 -18.18 9.78
N LEU A 47 15.12 -18.08 10.64
CA LEU A 47 13.73 -18.39 10.30
C LEU A 47 13.01 -17.16 9.74
N GLU A 48 12.60 -17.22 8.47
CA GLU A 48 11.76 -16.19 7.87
C GLU A 48 10.36 -16.18 8.51
N ARG A 49 9.91 -15.02 9.00
CA ARG A 49 8.63 -14.83 9.71
C ARG A 49 7.41 -14.83 8.78
N ARG A 50 7.42 -15.61 7.70
CA ARG A 50 6.40 -15.63 6.64
C ARG A 50 4.99 -15.84 7.15
N VAL A 51 4.81 -16.83 8.03
CA VAL A 51 3.48 -17.20 8.54
C VAL A 51 2.86 -16.05 9.35
N ASP A 52 3.66 -15.41 10.21
CA ASP A 52 3.20 -14.28 11.01
C ASP A 52 3.02 -13.03 10.14
N PHE A 53 3.91 -12.76 9.18
CA PHE A 53 3.74 -11.70 8.18
C PHE A 53 2.40 -11.81 7.46
N LEU A 54 2.06 -12.99 6.91
CA LEU A 54 0.79 -13.20 6.22
C LEU A 54 -0.43 -13.11 7.14
N ARG A 55 -0.29 -13.57 8.40
CA ARG A 55 -1.36 -13.45 9.39
C ARG A 55 -1.64 -11.99 9.73
N GLU A 56 -0.61 -11.23 10.08
CA GLU A 56 -0.77 -9.83 10.45
C GLU A 56 -1.14 -8.96 9.26
N LEU A 57 -0.69 -9.28 8.04
CA LEU A 57 -1.17 -8.60 6.84
C LEU A 57 -2.68 -8.81 6.67
N ARG A 58 -3.18 -10.05 6.80
CA ARG A 58 -4.63 -10.34 6.73
C ARG A 58 -5.41 -9.65 7.86
N ASN A 59 -4.83 -9.49 9.05
CA ASN A 59 -5.49 -8.78 10.15
C ASN A 59 -5.74 -7.29 9.82
N THR A 60 -4.97 -6.69 8.90
CA THR A 60 -5.16 -5.30 8.48
C THR A 60 -6.27 -5.11 7.44
N MET A 61 -6.82 -6.20 6.88
CA MET A 61 -7.87 -6.14 5.86
C MET A 61 -9.08 -5.33 6.31
N SER A 62 -9.49 -5.43 7.58
CA SER A 62 -10.66 -4.70 8.10
C SER A 62 -10.49 -3.18 8.01
N ALA A 63 -9.30 -2.66 8.28
CA ALA A 63 -9.01 -1.23 8.21
C ALA A 63 -8.84 -0.73 6.77
N TRP A 64 -8.40 -1.61 5.87
CA TRP A 64 -8.36 -1.36 4.43
C TRP A 64 -9.78 -1.27 3.85
N VAL A 65 -10.67 -2.18 4.26
CA VAL A 65 -12.06 -2.19 3.80
C VAL A 65 -12.87 -1.05 4.42
N TYR A 66 -12.84 -0.84 5.74
CA TYR A 66 -13.75 0.08 6.42
C TYR A 66 -13.02 1.20 7.17
N SER A 67 -13.64 2.39 7.20
CA SER A 67 -13.25 3.43 8.16
C SER A 67 -13.58 2.98 9.59
N LYS A 68 -12.93 3.59 10.59
CA LYS A 68 -13.17 3.26 12.00
C LYS A 68 -14.66 3.44 12.37
N ASN A 69 -15.27 4.55 11.93
CA ASN A 69 -16.67 4.83 12.20
C ASN A 69 -17.60 3.82 11.49
N LYS A 70 -17.33 3.51 10.22
CA LYS A 70 -18.14 2.53 9.48
C LYS A 70 -18.03 1.13 10.10
N PHE A 71 -16.82 0.72 10.48
CA PHE A 71 -16.60 -0.55 11.16
C PHE A 71 -17.35 -0.60 12.50
N ALA A 72 -17.25 0.46 13.31
CA ALA A 72 -17.96 0.53 14.60
C ALA A 72 -19.49 0.49 14.44
N ALA A 73 -20.03 1.19 13.45
CA ALA A 73 -21.47 1.16 13.15
C ALA A 73 -21.94 -0.26 12.75
N LEU A 74 -21.22 -0.90 11.83
CA LEU A 74 -21.51 -2.28 11.41
C LEU A 74 -21.38 -3.28 12.57
N PHE A 75 -20.39 -3.08 13.44
CA PHE A 75 -20.19 -3.92 14.61
C PHE A 75 -21.34 -3.77 15.61
N ASN A 76 -21.75 -2.54 15.91
CA ASN A 76 -22.86 -2.28 16.83
C ASN A 76 -24.19 -2.83 16.30
N GLU A 77 -24.44 -2.72 15.00
CA GLU A 77 -25.60 -3.33 14.35
C GLU A 77 -25.57 -4.86 14.46
N ALA A 78 -24.41 -5.48 14.14
CA ALA A 78 -24.24 -6.92 14.27
C ALA A 78 -24.41 -7.40 15.72
N LEU A 79 -23.94 -6.63 16.71
CA LEU A 79 -24.15 -6.94 18.13
C LEU A 79 -25.63 -6.91 18.52
N ALA A 80 -26.35 -5.84 18.14
CA ALA A 80 -27.76 -5.70 18.46
C ALA A 80 -28.58 -6.85 17.87
N ASN A 81 -28.29 -7.25 16.63
CA ASN A 81 -28.96 -8.34 15.94
C ASN A 81 -28.60 -9.74 16.46
N ARG A 82 -27.63 -9.83 17.39
CA ARG A 82 -27.09 -11.10 17.92
C ARG A 82 -27.15 -11.19 19.43
N ASN A 83 -28.10 -10.50 20.06
CA ASN A 83 -28.28 -10.50 21.51
C ASN A 83 -26.98 -10.14 22.25
N LEU A 84 -26.20 -9.20 21.71
CA LEU A 84 -24.91 -8.74 22.24
C LEU A 84 -23.80 -9.81 22.28
N ASP A 85 -23.91 -10.86 21.48
CA ASP A 85 -22.84 -11.85 21.33
C ASP A 85 -21.67 -11.27 20.52
N LEU A 86 -20.62 -10.89 21.26
CA LEU A 86 -19.38 -10.34 20.72
C LEU A 86 -18.71 -11.29 19.72
N GLN A 87 -18.67 -12.59 20.00
CA GLN A 87 -17.94 -13.55 19.17
C GLN A 87 -18.63 -13.71 17.81
N ASN A 88 -19.95 -13.87 17.82
CA ASN A 88 -20.72 -14.02 16.60
C ASN A 88 -20.78 -12.73 15.77
N ALA A 89 -20.84 -11.56 16.42
CA ALA A 89 -20.75 -10.27 15.73
C ALA A 89 -19.38 -10.07 15.05
N THR A 90 -18.28 -10.35 15.76
CA THR A 90 -16.93 -10.28 15.17
C THR A 90 -16.75 -11.28 14.02
N ALA A 91 -17.25 -12.51 14.16
CA ALA A 91 -17.18 -13.52 13.10
C ALA A 91 -17.91 -13.05 11.82
N GLN A 92 -19.11 -12.49 11.96
CA GLN A 92 -19.84 -11.92 10.83
C GLN A 92 -19.06 -10.79 10.14
N LEU A 93 -18.47 -9.87 10.91
CA LEU A 93 -17.71 -8.77 10.34
C LEU A 93 -16.47 -9.26 9.59
N ASN A 94 -15.78 -10.26 10.13
CA ASN A 94 -14.65 -10.88 9.44
C ASN A 94 -15.08 -11.54 8.12
N GLU A 95 -16.24 -12.19 8.09
CA GLU A 95 -16.82 -12.74 6.86
C GLU A 95 -17.15 -11.63 5.84
N LEU A 96 -17.77 -10.53 6.29
CA LEU A 96 -18.05 -9.37 5.44
C LEU A 96 -16.78 -8.76 4.86
N VAL A 97 -15.73 -8.57 5.66
CA VAL A 97 -14.42 -8.08 5.20
C VAL A 97 -13.83 -9.03 4.16
N ARG A 98 -13.80 -10.34 4.44
CA ARG A 98 -13.28 -11.35 3.50
C ARG A 98 -14.08 -11.40 2.20
N SER A 99 -15.39 -11.16 2.25
CA SER A 99 -16.24 -11.10 1.06
C SER A 99 -15.88 -9.96 0.08
N LYS A 100 -15.15 -8.94 0.55
CA LYS A 100 -14.65 -7.85 -0.31
C LYS A 100 -13.37 -8.21 -1.07
N PHE A 101 -12.72 -9.32 -0.74
CA PHE A 101 -11.53 -9.80 -1.44
C PHE A 101 -11.93 -10.80 -2.54
N ARG A 102 -11.32 -10.64 -3.73
CA ARG A 102 -11.53 -11.48 -4.90
C ARG A 102 -10.65 -12.72 -4.77
N ARG A 103 -11.27 -13.90 -4.64
CA ARG A 103 -10.54 -15.17 -4.60
C ARG A 103 -9.96 -15.54 -5.97
N GLY A 104 -8.79 -16.20 -5.96
CA GLY A 104 -8.13 -16.74 -7.14
C GLY A 104 -7.23 -15.77 -7.91
N TYR A 105 -7.27 -14.47 -7.58
CA TYR A 105 -6.41 -13.44 -8.19
C TYR A 105 -5.74 -12.54 -7.12
N PRO A 106 -4.98 -13.13 -6.18
CA PRO A 106 -4.49 -12.43 -4.98
C PRO A 106 -3.44 -11.36 -5.24
N ALA A 107 -2.72 -11.40 -6.38
CA ALA A 107 -1.53 -10.59 -6.61
C ALA A 107 -1.77 -9.07 -6.50
N GLY A 108 -2.86 -8.57 -7.08
CA GLY A 108 -3.25 -7.16 -7.01
C GLY A 108 -3.62 -6.76 -5.59
N GLN A 109 -4.55 -7.48 -4.97
CA GLN A 109 -5.05 -7.17 -3.62
C GLN A 109 -3.98 -7.31 -2.54
N PHE A 110 -3.04 -8.24 -2.71
CA PHE A 110 -1.86 -8.37 -1.87
C PHE A 110 -0.98 -7.12 -1.93
N GLY A 111 -0.69 -6.63 -3.15
CA GLY A 111 0.08 -5.41 -3.36
C GLY A 111 -0.64 -4.18 -2.80
N GLU A 112 -1.91 -3.99 -3.13
CA GLU A 112 -2.73 -2.88 -2.63
C GLU A 112 -2.78 -2.84 -1.09
N LEU A 113 -2.93 -4.00 -0.44
CA LEU A 113 -2.96 -4.08 1.01
C LEU A 113 -1.58 -3.78 1.64
N LEU A 114 -0.49 -4.20 1.01
CA LEU A 114 0.86 -3.81 1.44
C LEU A 114 1.10 -2.30 1.31
N LEU A 115 0.73 -1.73 0.17
CA LEU A 115 0.82 -0.30 -0.11
C LEU A 115 0.05 0.53 0.93
N PHE A 116 -1.18 0.13 1.24
CA PHE A 116 -2.00 0.73 2.29
C PHE A 116 -1.32 0.77 3.66
N ASN A 117 -0.65 -0.33 4.04
CA ASN A 117 0.05 -0.42 5.32
C ASN A 117 1.34 0.41 5.33
N LEU A 118 2.11 0.40 4.24
CA LEU A 118 3.33 1.21 4.07
C LEU A 118 3.03 2.71 4.14
N LEU A 119 1.98 3.17 3.45
CA LEU A 119 1.53 4.56 3.47
C LEU A 119 1.21 5.04 4.89
N GLN A 120 0.48 4.24 5.66
CA GLN A 120 0.17 4.59 7.05
C GLN A 120 1.39 4.50 7.97
N ARG A 121 2.28 3.52 7.76
CA ARG A 121 3.45 3.33 8.63
C ARG A 121 4.47 4.45 8.45
N PHE A 122 4.91 4.66 7.22
CA PHE A 122 6.05 5.52 6.90
C PHE A 122 5.66 6.98 6.65
N TYR A 123 4.45 7.23 6.14
CA TYR A 123 4.01 8.58 5.82
C TYR A 123 2.95 9.12 6.79
N LYS A 124 2.53 8.31 7.78
CA LYS A 124 1.46 8.65 8.74
C LYS A 124 0.20 9.18 8.03
N ALA A 125 -0.05 8.64 6.84
CA ALA A 125 -1.09 9.11 5.95
C ALA A 125 -2.29 8.16 6.02
N PRO A 126 -3.43 8.53 6.66
CA PRO A 126 -4.66 7.75 6.53
C PRO A 126 -5.22 7.78 5.09
N PRO A 127 -6.01 6.76 4.70
CA PRO A 127 -6.64 6.72 3.39
C PRO A 127 -7.74 7.81 3.27
N ILE A 128 -7.67 8.65 2.23
CA ILE A 128 -8.81 9.48 1.83
C ILE A 128 -9.87 8.58 1.22
N LEU A 129 -9.45 7.74 0.27
CA LEU A 129 -10.31 6.87 -0.50
C LEU A 129 -9.98 5.40 -0.21
N ARG A 130 -10.99 4.60 0.10
CA ARG A 130 -10.86 3.14 0.15
C ARG A 130 -11.39 2.55 -1.15
N LYS A 131 -10.51 1.98 -1.97
CA LYS A 131 -10.87 1.36 -3.26
C LYS A 131 -11.50 0.00 -3.01
N MET A 132 -12.76 -0.01 -2.58
CA MET A 132 -13.54 -1.25 -2.50
C MET A 132 -13.99 -1.66 -3.91
N PRO A 133 -14.01 -2.96 -4.25
CA PRO A 133 -14.76 -3.42 -5.42
C PRO A 133 -16.26 -3.18 -5.16
N LEU A 134 -16.77 -2.06 -5.67
CA LEU A 134 -18.17 -1.66 -5.53
C LEU A 134 -19.09 -2.35 -6.55
N THR A 135 -18.57 -3.12 -7.51
CA THR A 135 -19.36 -3.61 -8.64
C THR A 135 -19.34 -5.13 -8.79
N THR A 136 -20.53 -5.68 -9.03
CA THR A 136 -20.78 -7.05 -9.53
C THR A 136 -20.33 -7.24 -10.98
N ASN A 137 -19.90 -6.17 -11.66
CA ASN A 137 -19.35 -6.22 -13.01
C ASN A 137 -17.82 -6.03 -12.99
N PRO A 138 -17.03 -7.11 -13.08
CA PRO A 138 -15.57 -7.06 -13.07
C PRO A 138 -14.96 -6.37 -14.30
N LYS A 139 -15.75 -6.06 -15.35
CA LYS A 139 -15.28 -5.34 -16.54
C LYS A 139 -15.20 -3.82 -16.36
N ILE A 140 -15.74 -3.28 -15.28
CA ILE A 140 -15.55 -1.87 -14.90
C ILE A 140 -14.44 -1.84 -13.86
N GLU A 141 -13.25 -2.25 -14.28
CA GLU A 141 -12.05 -2.03 -13.49
C GLU A 141 -11.83 -0.51 -13.42
N ARG A 142 -11.83 0.05 -12.21
CA ARG A 142 -11.73 1.49 -12.04
C ARG A 142 -10.27 1.91 -12.27
N HIS A 143 -10.03 2.52 -13.43
CA HIS A 143 -8.76 3.15 -13.77
C HIS A 143 -8.48 4.31 -12.81
N GLY A 144 -7.29 4.34 -12.22
CA GLY A 144 -6.90 5.32 -11.19
C GLY A 144 -5.94 4.72 -10.18
N ALA A 145 -5.46 5.54 -9.25
CA ALA A 145 -4.47 5.12 -8.25
C ALA A 145 -4.98 3.92 -7.43
N ASP A 146 -4.07 3.06 -6.99
CA ASP A 146 -4.40 1.92 -6.14
C ASP A 146 -4.73 2.36 -4.70
N ALA A 147 -4.12 3.46 -4.27
CA ALA A 147 -4.38 4.09 -2.99
C ALA A 147 -4.34 5.62 -3.10
N ILE A 148 -5.22 6.31 -2.37
CA ILE A 148 -5.17 7.76 -2.21
C ILE A 148 -5.17 8.07 -0.71
N HIS A 149 -4.04 8.53 -0.20
CA HIS A 149 -3.83 8.83 1.21
C HIS A 149 -3.49 10.30 1.41
N TYR A 150 -3.67 10.80 2.63
CA TYR A 150 -3.42 12.20 2.95
C TYR A 150 -2.65 12.37 4.23
N ARG A 151 -1.71 13.31 4.22
CA ARG A 151 -1.00 13.77 5.41
C ARG A 151 -0.87 15.28 5.39
N ARG A 152 -0.98 15.89 6.57
CA ARG A 152 -0.50 17.25 6.81
C ARG A 152 0.90 17.20 7.43
N SER A 153 1.82 18.01 6.92
CA SER A 153 3.18 18.14 7.44
C SER A 153 3.51 19.62 7.60
N GLY A 154 3.27 20.16 8.79
CA GLY A 154 3.31 21.59 9.04
C GLY A 154 2.23 22.32 8.23
N ASN A 155 2.66 23.17 7.29
CA ASN A 155 1.75 23.88 6.40
C ASN A 155 1.42 23.10 5.13
N LEU A 156 2.23 22.10 4.76
CA LEU A 156 2.03 21.34 3.53
C LEU A 156 0.85 20.37 3.68
N ASN A 157 -0.01 20.35 2.66
CA ASN A 157 -1.09 19.39 2.51
C ASN A 157 -0.70 18.37 1.43
N ILE A 158 -0.30 17.17 1.85
CA ILE A 158 0.28 16.16 0.97
C ILE A 158 -0.75 15.08 0.68
N VAL A 159 -1.06 14.87 -0.60
CA VAL A 159 -1.79 13.69 -1.07
C VAL A 159 -0.79 12.72 -1.68
N TYR A 160 -0.87 11.47 -1.24
CA TYR A 160 -0.09 10.36 -1.77
C TYR A 160 -0.95 9.53 -2.72
N LEU A 161 -0.49 9.42 -3.97
CA LEU A 161 -0.99 8.45 -4.93
C LEU A 161 -0.15 7.18 -4.83
N GLY A 162 -0.78 6.08 -4.44
CA GLY A 162 -0.14 4.80 -4.34
C GLY A 162 -0.34 3.97 -5.61
N GLU A 163 0.73 3.29 -6.02
CA GLU A 163 0.72 2.33 -7.12
C GLU A 163 1.40 1.03 -6.65
N ALA A 164 0.73 -0.11 -6.80
CA ALA A 164 1.24 -1.40 -6.39
C ALA A 164 1.39 -2.33 -7.58
N LYS A 165 2.60 -2.84 -7.79
CA LYS A 165 2.83 -3.87 -8.79
C LYS A 165 3.45 -5.13 -8.18
N THR A 166 2.77 -6.26 -8.41
CA THR A 166 3.20 -7.59 -7.94
C THR A 166 3.48 -8.49 -9.13
N TYR A 167 4.72 -8.98 -9.25
CA TYR A 167 5.12 -9.83 -10.38
C TYR A 167 5.78 -11.13 -9.96
N SER A 168 5.23 -12.24 -10.43
CA SER A 168 5.74 -13.60 -10.20
C SER A 168 6.65 -14.13 -11.31
N SER A 169 6.91 -13.36 -12.37
CA SER A 169 7.69 -13.83 -13.53
C SER A 169 9.16 -13.37 -13.50
N LYS A 170 10.07 -14.28 -13.83
CA LYS A 170 11.53 -14.13 -13.64
C LYS A 170 12.17 -12.92 -14.34
N ASN A 171 11.62 -12.48 -15.48
CA ASN A 171 12.20 -11.42 -16.32
C ASN A 171 11.47 -10.07 -16.20
N SER A 172 10.63 -9.89 -15.18
CA SER A 172 9.69 -8.76 -15.14
C SER A 172 10.09 -7.58 -14.28
N PHE A 173 11.17 -7.62 -13.48
CA PHE A 173 11.50 -6.53 -12.55
C PHE A 173 11.69 -5.16 -13.23
N SER A 174 12.43 -5.08 -14.33
CA SER A 174 12.61 -3.80 -15.04
C SER A 174 11.33 -3.30 -15.73
N LYS A 175 10.51 -4.25 -16.21
CA LYS A 175 9.19 -3.94 -16.77
C LYS A 175 8.24 -3.45 -15.68
N ALA A 176 8.25 -4.11 -14.53
CA ALA A 176 7.46 -3.77 -13.35
C ALA A 176 7.64 -2.33 -12.91
N VAL A 177 8.90 -1.89 -12.87
CA VAL A 177 9.24 -0.53 -12.53
C VAL A 177 8.76 0.45 -13.60
N GLY A 178 8.93 0.12 -14.90
CA GLY A 178 8.41 0.93 -15.99
C GLY A 178 6.88 1.06 -15.97
N ASP A 179 6.17 -0.06 -15.81
CA ASP A 179 4.71 -0.11 -15.69
C ASP A 179 4.22 0.70 -14.47
N ALA A 180 4.92 0.63 -13.34
CA ALA A 180 4.59 1.41 -12.14
C ALA A 180 4.76 2.92 -12.38
N ILE A 181 5.85 3.33 -13.03
CA ILE A 181 6.10 4.73 -13.40
C ILE A 181 5.00 5.22 -14.34
N GLU A 182 4.72 4.50 -15.42
CA GLU A 182 3.69 4.88 -16.41
C GLU A 182 2.31 4.98 -15.78
N SER A 183 1.92 3.99 -14.97
CA SER A 183 0.64 3.99 -14.24
C SER A 183 0.55 5.16 -13.27
N THR A 184 1.63 5.47 -12.57
CA THR A 184 1.69 6.63 -11.66
C THR A 184 1.51 7.94 -12.41
N TYR A 185 2.11 8.09 -13.59
CA TYR A 185 1.87 9.26 -14.45
C TYR A 185 0.40 9.36 -14.86
N GLY A 186 -0.22 8.25 -15.26
CA GLY A 186 -1.64 8.20 -15.57
C GLY A 186 -2.52 8.62 -14.38
N SER A 187 -2.24 8.08 -13.19
CA SER A 187 -2.92 8.42 -11.94
C SER A 187 -2.74 9.88 -11.55
N TYR A 188 -1.53 10.44 -11.72
CA TYR A 188 -1.26 11.85 -11.47
C TYR A 188 -2.11 12.76 -12.37
N LEU A 189 -2.16 12.46 -13.68
CA LEU A 189 -2.93 13.24 -14.65
C LEU A 189 -4.46 13.05 -14.47
N GLY A 190 -4.88 11.86 -14.04
CA GLY A 190 -6.28 11.50 -13.83
C GLY A 190 -6.84 11.84 -12.44
N PHE A 191 -5.99 12.24 -11.49
CA PHE A 191 -6.32 12.36 -10.07
C PHE A 191 -7.59 13.18 -9.79
N GLN A 192 -7.75 14.34 -10.43
CA GLN A 192 -8.92 15.20 -10.24
C GLN A 192 -10.22 14.53 -10.70
N ASN A 193 -10.17 13.78 -11.81
CA ASN A 193 -11.31 13.03 -12.31
C ASN A 193 -11.64 11.85 -11.40
N GLU A 194 -10.62 11.15 -10.89
CA GLU A 194 -10.79 10.06 -9.95
C GLU A 194 -11.44 10.54 -8.65
N LEU A 195 -10.92 11.63 -8.07
CA LEU A 195 -11.47 12.21 -6.85
C LEU A 195 -12.94 12.64 -7.03
N ASN A 196 -13.28 13.21 -8.19
CA ASN A 196 -14.65 13.59 -8.54
C ASN A 196 -15.66 12.44 -8.48
N LEU A 197 -15.25 11.22 -8.82
CA LEU A 197 -16.12 10.05 -8.80
C LEU A 197 -16.49 9.63 -7.38
N TYR A 198 -15.69 9.99 -6.38
CA TYR A 198 -15.82 9.45 -5.03
C TYR A 198 -16.16 10.46 -3.95
N VAL A 199 -15.94 11.76 -4.18
CA VAL A 199 -16.23 12.81 -3.18
C VAL A 199 -17.68 12.77 -2.68
N TYR A 200 -18.61 12.22 -3.44
CA TYR A 200 -20.02 12.10 -3.04
C TYR A 200 -20.47 10.65 -2.78
N ASP A 201 -19.54 9.71 -2.73
CA ASP A 201 -19.80 8.29 -2.44
C ASP A 201 -19.35 7.97 -1.00
N ASP A 202 -19.84 6.87 -0.44
CA ASP A 202 -19.54 6.40 0.93
C ASP A 202 -18.09 5.88 1.09
N LEU A 203 -17.24 6.10 0.08
CA LEU A 203 -15.86 5.60 0.01
C LEU A 203 -14.84 6.56 0.62
N VAL A 204 -15.20 7.84 0.76
CA VAL A 204 -14.37 8.84 1.42
C VAL A 204 -14.68 8.82 2.92
N ALA A 205 -13.64 8.80 3.76
CA ALA A 205 -13.85 8.91 5.20
C ALA A 205 -14.49 10.27 5.54
N ASP A 206 -15.54 10.28 6.37
CA ASP A 206 -16.26 11.50 6.75
C ASP A 206 -15.33 12.60 7.26
N GLU A 207 -14.32 12.21 8.04
CA GLU A 207 -13.31 13.12 8.60
C GLU A 207 -12.40 13.76 7.53
N LEU A 208 -12.21 13.07 6.40
CA LEU A 208 -11.38 13.53 5.28
C LEU A 208 -12.20 14.07 4.11
N LEU A 209 -13.53 14.00 4.16
CA LEU A 209 -14.41 14.56 3.14
C LEU A 209 -14.18 16.07 2.92
N PRO A 210 -13.98 16.91 3.95
CA PRO A 210 -13.63 18.32 3.75
C PRO A 210 -12.31 18.51 2.98
N VAL A 211 -11.31 17.64 3.23
CA VAL A 211 -10.04 17.67 2.51
C VAL A 211 -10.25 17.29 1.05
N ALA A 212 -10.98 16.21 0.79
CA ALA A 212 -11.29 15.77 -0.58
C ALA A 212 -12.04 16.86 -1.38
N LYS A 213 -13.00 17.56 -0.75
CA LYS A 213 -13.69 18.71 -1.36
C LYS A 213 -12.75 19.87 -1.62
N ALA A 214 -11.90 20.23 -0.65
CA ALA A 214 -10.93 21.33 -0.82
C ALA A 214 -9.94 21.07 -1.96
N VAL A 215 -9.45 19.83 -2.12
CA VAL A 215 -8.61 19.44 -3.26
C VAL A 215 -9.33 19.62 -4.59
N LYS A 216 -10.59 19.17 -4.66
CA LYS A 216 -11.44 19.27 -5.85
C LYS A 216 -11.74 20.73 -6.24
N GLU A 217 -12.02 21.56 -5.24
CA GLU A 217 -12.39 22.96 -5.42
C GLU A 217 -11.17 23.88 -5.57
N ASN A 218 -9.95 23.30 -5.60
CA ASN A 218 -8.69 24.05 -5.62
C ASN A 218 -8.60 25.08 -4.48
N ALA A 219 -9.10 24.71 -3.32
CA ALA A 219 -9.19 25.53 -2.11
C ALA A 219 -8.24 25.05 -0.99
N LEU A 220 -7.36 24.09 -1.29
CA LEU A 220 -6.38 23.56 -0.37
C LEU A 220 -5.04 24.27 -0.56
N ASP A 221 -4.66 25.11 0.40
CA ASP A 221 -3.38 25.82 0.39
C ASP A 221 -2.20 24.86 0.45
N ASP A 222 -1.03 25.25 -0.08
CA ASP A 222 0.23 24.51 0.03
C ASP A 222 0.10 23.01 -0.33
N PHE A 223 -0.72 22.73 -1.35
CA PHE A 223 -1.04 21.38 -1.80
C PHE A 223 0.10 20.76 -2.61
N VAL A 224 0.48 19.54 -2.23
CA VAL A 224 1.50 18.74 -2.91
C VAL A 224 0.95 17.35 -3.22
N LEU A 225 1.18 16.90 -4.45
CA LEU A 225 0.92 15.54 -4.87
C LEU A 225 2.25 14.79 -4.97
N GLU A 226 2.36 13.69 -4.21
CA GLU A 226 3.49 12.76 -4.21
C GLU A 226 3.00 11.36 -4.55
N ALA A 227 3.90 10.50 -5.01
CA ALA A 227 3.56 9.14 -5.37
C ALA A 227 4.39 8.12 -4.59
N VAL A 228 3.77 7.00 -4.23
CA VAL A 228 4.42 5.88 -3.57
C VAL A 228 4.21 4.62 -4.43
N CYS A 229 5.29 4.15 -5.03
CA CYS A 229 5.31 2.97 -5.86
C CYS A 229 5.87 1.80 -5.07
N ILE A 230 5.13 0.69 -4.97
CA ILE A 230 5.65 -0.56 -4.43
C ILE A 230 5.83 -1.58 -5.54
N ILE A 231 6.98 -2.26 -5.52
CA ILE A 231 7.35 -3.28 -6.50
C ILE A 231 7.63 -4.57 -5.74
N SER A 232 6.65 -5.48 -5.73
CA SER A 232 6.77 -6.82 -5.16
C SER A 232 7.17 -7.82 -6.24
N TYR A 233 8.23 -8.59 -6.00
CA TYR A 233 8.76 -9.50 -7.02
C TYR A 233 9.32 -10.80 -6.44
N ASP A 234 9.33 -11.85 -7.27
CA ASP A 234 9.90 -13.15 -6.91
C ASP A 234 11.42 -13.16 -7.10
N GLU A 235 12.17 -13.04 -6.00
CA GLU A 235 13.63 -13.14 -5.98
C GLU A 235 14.06 -14.60 -6.19
N GLN A 236 14.94 -14.80 -7.18
CA GLN A 236 15.43 -16.11 -7.59
C GLN A 236 16.84 -16.38 -7.06
N THR A 237 17.56 -15.33 -6.71
CA THR A 237 18.90 -15.46 -6.12
C THR A 237 18.74 -15.93 -4.69
N GLN A 238 19.44 -17.01 -4.35
CA GLN A 238 19.40 -17.55 -3.00
C GLN A 238 19.96 -16.52 -2.02
N LYS A 239 19.22 -16.24 -0.94
CA LYS A 239 19.74 -15.51 0.21
C LYS A 239 20.67 -16.43 1.01
N VAL A 240 21.81 -15.89 1.42
CA VAL A 240 22.87 -16.62 2.14
C VAL A 240 23.25 -15.84 3.38
N GLY A 241 23.54 -16.54 4.47
CA GLY A 241 23.89 -15.95 5.76
C GLY A 241 23.85 -16.98 6.87
N GLU A 242 24.65 -16.78 7.91
CA GLU A 242 24.70 -17.64 9.10
C GLU A 242 23.99 -17.01 10.31
N THR A 243 23.65 -15.72 10.20
CA THR A 243 22.89 -14.96 11.18
C THR A 243 21.76 -14.15 10.53
N GLU A 244 20.83 -13.63 11.33
CA GLU A 244 19.81 -12.66 10.88
C GLU A 244 20.45 -11.45 10.20
N ALA A 245 21.55 -10.92 10.75
CA ALA A 245 22.26 -9.79 10.19
C ALA A 245 22.86 -10.11 8.82
N ASP A 246 23.50 -11.26 8.65
CA ASP A 246 24.05 -11.68 7.35
C ASP A 246 22.94 -11.82 6.29
N LEU A 247 21.78 -12.36 6.69
CA LEU A 247 20.62 -12.47 5.81
C LEU A 247 20.10 -11.10 5.39
N HIS A 248 19.99 -10.14 6.32
CA HIS A 248 19.61 -8.77 6.01
C HIS A 248 20.60 -8.11 5.05
N ASP A 249 21.91 -8.17 5.32
CA ASP A 249 22.95 -7.64 4.44
C ASP A 249 22.89 -8.25 3.04
N CYS A 250 22.67 -9.57 2.96
CA CYS A 250 22.50 -10.27 1.69
C CYS A 250 21.27 -9.75 0.91
N ILE A 251 20.14 -9.58 1.59
CA ILE A 251 18.89 -9.07 0.98
C ILE A 251 19.11 -7.66 0.45
N GLU A 252 19.68 -6.76 1.27
CA GLU A 252 19.97 -5.38 0.87
C GLU A 252 20.85 -5.33 -0.38
N ALA A 253 21.94 -6.11 -0.40
CA ALA A 253 22.85 -6.19 -1.54
C ALA A 253 22.14 -6.70 -2.81
N LEU A 254 21.23 -7.68 -2.70
CA LEU A 254 20.47 -8.19 -3.83
C LEU A 254 19.51 -7.14 -4.41
N VAL A 255 18.81 -6.40 -3.55
CA VAL A 255 17.90 -5.32 -4.00
C VAL A 255 18.70 -4.17 -4.61
N ALA A 256 19.78 -3.73 -3.96
CA ALA A 256 20.65 -2.68 -4.47
C ALA A 256 21.24 -3.03 -5.85
N LYS A 257 21.69 -4.28 -6.03
CA LYS A 257 22.18 -4.78 -7.33
C LYS A 257 21.11 -4.70 -8.41
N ARG A 258 19.85 -5.05 -8.10
CA ARG A 258 18.74 -4.93 -9.05
C ARG A 258 18.44 -3.48 -9.41
N LEU A 259 18.41 -2.59 -8.42
CA LEU A 259 18.17 -1.17 -8.61
C LEU A 259 19.27 -0.54 -9.49
N ALA A 260 20.54 -0.85 -9.22
CA ALA A 260 21.66 -0.38 -10.04
C ALA A 260 21.54 -0.83 -11.52
N ALA A 261 21.00 -2.04 -11.76
CA ALA A 261 20.79 -2.53 -13.12
C ALA A 261 19.66 -1.82 -13.89
N LEU A 262 18.79 -1.05 -13.21
CA LEU A 262 17.71 -0.26 -13.84
C LEU A 262 18.19 1.06 -14.45
N LYS A 263 19.36 1.56 -14.02
CA LYS A 263 19.94 2.84 -14.45
C LYS A 263 19.95 3.01 -15.97
N THR A 264 20.25 1.92 -16.69
CA THR A 264 20.39 1.91 -18.15
C THR A 264 19.08 2.03 -18.93
N LYS A 265 17.92 1.86 -18.28
CA LYS A 265 16.62 1.78 -18.95
C LYS A 265 15.67 2.92 -18.63
N HIS A 266 15.76 3.50 -17.43
CA HIS A 266 14.79 4.48 -16.94
C HIS A 266 15.42 5.77 -16.39
N GLY A 267 16.75 5.83 -16.22
CA GLY A 267 17.45 6.90 -15.48
C GLY A 267 17.49 8.29 -16.14
N ASP A 268 17.63 8.38 -17.46
CA ASP A 268 17.77 9.68 -18.15
C ASP A 268 16.48 10.13 -18.87
N GLY A 269 15.64 9.18 -19.32
CA GLY A 269 14.45 9.44 -20.15
C GLY A 269 13.17 9.77 -19.38
N VAL A 270 13.09 9.41 -18.08
CA VAL A 270 11.93 9.69 -17.21
C VAL A 270 12.21 10.91 -16.33
N ASN A 271 12.87 11.93 -16.89
CA ASN A 271 13.18 13.16 -16.15
C ASN A 271 11.98 14.11 -16.17
N GLY A 272 11.22 14.15 -15.08
CA GLY A 272 10.10 15.09 -14.93
C GLY A 272 9.85 15.50 -13.47
N PRO A 273 9.22 16.66 -13.22
CA PRO A 273 8.85 17.08 -11.86
C PRO A 273 8.03 16.04 -11.10
N ILE A 274 7.19 15.26 -11.79
CA ILE A 274 6.37 14.20 -11.21
C ILE A 274 7.26 13.03 -10.76
N PHE A 275 8.18 12.55 -11.62
CA PHE A 275 9.11 11.47 -11.28
C PHE A 275 9.94 11.80 -10.04
N ARG A 276 10.42 13.06 -9.92
CA ARG A 276 11.15 13.54 -8.72
C ARG A 276 10.32 13.60 -7.43
N ARG A 277 9.02 13.30 -7.49
CA ARG A 277 8.12 13.17 -6.33
C ARG A 277 7.66 11.73 -6.10
N MET A 278 8.23 10.76 -6.81
CA MET A 278 7.95 9.33 -6.64
C MET A 278 8.88 8.72 -5.60
N HIS A 279 8.31 8.03 -4.63
CA HIS A 279 9.02 7.20 -3.66
C HIS A 279 8.89 5.73 -4.06
N PHE A 280 10.00 5.00 -4.09
CA PHE A 280 10.03 3.59 -4.51
C PHE A 280 10.33 2.65 -3.35
N TYR A 281 9.49 1.62 -3.20
CA TYR A 281 9.72 0.50 -2.30
C TYR A 281 9.88 -0.79 -3.10
N PHE A 282 10.98 -1.50 -2.87
CA PHE A 282 11.27 -2.77 -3.51
C PHE A 282 11.12 -3.91 -2.51
N LEU A 283 10.26 -4.87 -2.83
CA LEU A 283 9.89 -5.96 -1.92
C LEU A 283 10.26 -7.32 -2.54
N PRO A 284 11.45 -7.86 -2.22
CA PRO A 284 11.81 -9.20 -2.65
C PRO A 284 11.06 -10.26 -1.84
N PHE A 285 10.48 -11.23 -2.53
CA PHE A 285 9.89 -12.42 -1.93
C PHE A 285 10.53 -13.67 -2.53
N TRP A 286 10.80 -14.69 -1.73
CA TRP A 286 11.26 -15.99 -2.22
C TRP A 286 10.07 -16.95 -2.33
N GLY A 287 9.73 -17.43 -3.53
CA GLY A 287 8.55 -18.26 -3.71
C GLY A 287 7.26 -17.45 -3.59
N LEU A 288 7.22 -16.29 -4.25
CA LEU A 288 6.08 -15.36 -4.24
C LEU A 288 4.77 -16.04 -4.63
N LYS A 289 4.79 -17.00 -5.58
CA LYS A 289 3.59 -17.73 -5.98
C LYS A 289 2.93 -18.45 -4.80
N ASN A 290 3.70 -19.22 -4.02
CA ASN A 290 3.20 -19.92 -2.85
C ASN A 290 2.75 -18.93 -1.76
N LEU A 291 3.48 -17.82 -1.58
CA LEU A 291 3.09 -16.77 -0.64
C LEU A 291 1.72 -16.17 -1.00
N LEU A 292 1.47 -15.91 -2.28
CA LEU A 292 0.18 -15.41 -2.77
C LEU A 292 -0.94 -16.44 -2.63
N GLU A 293 -0.67 -17.72 -2.88
CA GLU A 293 -1.62 -18.81 -2.63
C GLU A 293 -1.98 -18.94 -1.14
N GLU A 294 -1.04 -18.68 -0.23
CA GLU A 294 -1.29 -18.68 1.21
C GLU A 294 -2.03 -17.42 1.69
N PHE A 295 -1.78 -16.27 1.07
CA PHE A 295 -2.52 -15.05 1.32
C PHE A 295 -4.02 -15.19 0.95
N ASP A 296 -4.32 -15.90 -0.13
CA ASP A 296 -5.69 -16.11 -0.63
C ASP A 296 -6.52 -17.10 0.24
N LYS A 297 -5.89 -17.77 1.22
CA LYS A 297 -6.57 -18.64 2.20
C LYS A 297 -7.27 -17.81 3.30
#